data_AF-A0A370SEI6-F1
#
_entry.id   AF-A0A370SEI6-F1
#
_cell.length_a   1.000
_cell.length_b   1.000
_cell.length_c   1.000
_cell.angle_alpha   90.00
_cell.angle_beta   90.00
_cell.angle_gamma   90.00
#
_symmetry.space_group_name_H-M   'P 1'
#
loop_
_entity.id
_entity.type
_entity.pdbx_description
1 polymer ?
#
loop_
_entity_poly.entity_id
_entity_poly.type
_entity_poly.pdbx_seq_one_letter_code
_entity_poly.pdbx_strand_id
1 'polypeptide(L)'
;MKLIKWMVFTGVMAMSMNVLAEGGGDRTFERAFSANAKAMEQYAANQGKAPPVVKEYEYGMKLDVVKVVSVVKPPATCAVVPTAMTYEDSEGQLNTVKYTVAGECRQRG
;
A
#
# COMPACT_ATOMS: atom_id res chain seq x y z
N MET A 1 -4.27 -24.97 46.81
CA MET A 1 -5.06 -23.83 46.27
C MET A 1 -4.32 -22.47 46.25
N LYS A 2 -3.02 -22.38 46.57
CA LYS A 2 -2.24 -21.13 46.46
C LYS A 2 -1.42 -21.00 45.18
N LEU A 3 -1.02 -22.13 44.56
CA LEU A 3 -0.22 -22.15 43.34
C LEU A 3 -1.00 -21.80 42.05
N ILE A 4 -2.29 -22.13 42.00
CA ILE A 4 -3.12 -21.84 40.81
C ILE A 4 -3.39 -20.33 40.68
N LYS A 5 -3.47 -19.60 41.80
CA LYS A 5 -3.76 -18.16 41.80
C LYS A 5 -2.61 -17.32 41.23
N TRP A 6 -1.38 -17.85 41.28
CA TRP A 6 -0.19 -17.17 40.75
C TRP A 6 0.01 -17.38 39.24
N MET A 7 -0.57 -18.42 38.64
CA MET A 7 -0.50 -18.65 37.19
C MET A 7 -1.42 -17.75 36.36
N VAL A 8 -2.41 -17.10 36.98
CA VAL A 8 -3.33 -16.19 36.26
C VAL A 8 -2.69 -14.81 36.06
N PHE A 9 -1.72 -14.41 36.88
CA PHE A 9 -1.11 -13.07 36.81
C PHE A 9 -0.01 -12.94 35.74
N THR A 10 0.61 -14.03 35.28
CA THR A 10 1.67 -13.98 34.26
C THR A 10 1.17 -14.02 32.81
N GLY A 11 -0.12 -14.28 32.58
CA GLY A 11 -0.68 -14.37 31.22
C GLY A 11 -0.92 -13.03 30.51
N VAL A 12 -1.02 -11.91 31.24
CA VAL A 12 -1.48 -10.63 30.69
C VAL A 12 -0.33 -9.77 30.09
N MET A 13 0.93 -10.11 30.37
CA MET A 13 2.08 -9.25 30.03
C MET A 13 2.81 -9.62 28.72
N ALA A 14 2.21 -10.46 27.87
CA ALA A 14 2.81 -10.89 26.61
C ALA A 14 2.24 -10.20 25.34
N MET A 15 1.23 -9.34 25.44
CA MET A 15 0.59 -8.73 24.25
C MET A 15 1.08 -7.32 23.88
N SER A 16 2.16 -6.82 24.47
CA SER A 16 2.57 -5.42 24.32
C SER A 16 3.90 -5.23 23.61
N MET A 17 4.16 -5.90 22.47
CA MET A 17 5.31 -5.56 21.61
C MET A 17 4.98 -5.77 20.13
N ASN A 18 4.17 -4.88 19.58
CA ASN A 18 4.20 -4.56 18.15
C ASN A 18 4.29 -3.03 18.02
N VAL A 19 5.41 -2.45 18.49
CA VAL A 19 5.75 -1.06 18.13
C VAL A 19 6.56 -1.14 16.85
N LEU A 20 5.87 -1.17 15.72
CA LEU A 20 6.47 -0.90 14.42
C LEU A 20 6.85 0.58 14.39
N ALA A 21 8.15 0.85 14.45
CA ALA A 21 8.73 2.17 14.24
C ALA A 21 8.61 2.55 12.76
N GLU A 22 7.39 2.87 12.33
CA GLU A 22 7.11 3.36 10.98
C GLU A 22 7.41 4.86 10.96
N GLY A 23 8.37 5.28 10.14
CA GLY A 23 8.59 6.70 9.84
C GLY A 23 7.28 7.33 9.34
N GLY A 24 6.95 8.53 9.82
CA GLY A 24 5.62 9.15 9.62
C GLY A 24 5.18 9.34 8.15
N GLY A 25 6.11 9.29 7.19
CA GLY A 25 5.80 9.34 5.75
C GLY A 25 5.02 8.10 5.27
N ASP A 26 5.41 6.91 5.72
CA ASP A 26 4.87 5.66 5.20
C ASP A 26 3.41 5.44 5.62
N ARG A 27 3.05 5.86 6.84
CA ARG A 27 1.66 5.76 7.34
C ARG A 27 0.65 6.54 6.50
N THR A 28 1.06 7.68 5.95
CA THR A 28 0.18 8.49 5.11
C THR A 28 -0.06 7.83 3.76
N PHE A 29 1.00 7.26 3.18
CA PHE A 29 0.91 6.49 1.95
C PHE A 29 0.06 5.23 2.14
N GLU A 30 0.31 4.43 3.19
CA GLU A 30 -0.44 3.18 3.40
C GLU A 30 -1.94 3.42 3.63
N ARG A 31 -2.33 4.53 4.28
CA ARG A 31 -3.74 4.94 4.37
C ARG A 31 -4.32 5.34 3.02
N ALA A 32 -3.59 6.13 2.24
CA ALA A 32 -4.03 6.53 0.91
C ALA A 32 -4.14 5.32 -0.04
N PHE A 33 -3.16 4.42 0.02
CA PHE A 33 -3.10 3.20 -0.76
C PHE A 33 -4.21 2.22 -0.40
N SER A 34 -4.46 1.96 0.89
CA SER A 34 -5.55 1.09 1.33
C SER A 34 -6.93 1.64 0.92
N ALA A 35 -7.16 2.95 1.03
CA ALA A 35 -8.37 3.58 0.53
C ALA A 35 -8.51 3.45 -0.99
N ASN A 36 -7.40 3.61 -1.73
CA ASN A 36 -7.37 3.43 -3.17
C ASN A 36 -7.65 1.97 -3.58
N ALA A 37 -7.02 1.01 -2.91
CA ALA A 37 -7.21 -0.42 -3.16
C ALA A 37 -8.69 -0.81 -3.02
N LYS A 38 -9.35 -0.35 -1.95
CA LYS A 38 -10.79 -0.56 -1.76
C LYS A 38 -11.62 0.08 -2.88
N ALA A 39 -11.27 1.29 -3.31
CA ALA A 39 -11.94 1.94 -4.44
C ALA A 39 -11.72 1.19 -5.76
N MET A 40 -10.55 0.58 -5.96
CA MET A 40 -10.23 -0.20 -7.16
C MET A 40 -10.89 -1.58 -7.16
N GLU A 41 -11.08 -2.21 -6.00
CA GLU A 41 -11.94 -3.41 -5.87
C GLU A 41 -13.39 -3.09 -6.24
N GLN A 42 -13.92 -1.97 -5.75
CA GLN A 42 -15.27 -1.51 -6.11
C GLN A 42 -15.36 -1.16 -7.60
N TYR A 43 -14.35 -0.51 -8.16
CA TYR A 43 -14.26 -0.23 -9.60
C TYR A 43 -14.26 -1.54 -10.40
N ALA A 44 -13.45 -2.53 -10.01
CA ALA A 44 -13.41 -3.83 -10.66
C ALA A 44 -14.78 -4.52 -10.63
N ALA A 45 -15.45 -4.54 -9.48
CA ALA A 45 -16.80 -5.09 -9.34
C ALA A 45 -17.82 -4.38 -10.26
N ASN A 46 -17.78 -3.05 -10.34
CA ASN A 46 -18.66 -2.27 -11.20
C ASN A 46 -18.40 -2.50 -12.69
N GLN A 47 -17.18 -2.87 -13.07
CA GLN A 47 -16.79 -3.20 -14.44
C GLN A 47 -16.93 -4.70 -14.75
N GLY A 48 -17.35 -5.53 -13.80
CA GLY A 48 -17.42 -7.00 -13.97
C GLY A 48 -16.05 -7.66 -14.12
N LYS A 49 -15.00 -7.05 -13.57
CA LYS A 49 -13.60 -7.51 -13.64
C LYS A 49 -13.13 -8.10 -12.32
N ALA A 50 -12.06 -8.90 -12.39
CA ALA A 50 -11.37 -9.36 -11.20
C ALA A 50 -10.72 -8.18 -10.44
N PRO A 51 -10.67 -8.24 -9.09
CA PRO A 51 -9.98 -7.23 -8.30
C PRO A 51 -8.48 -7.18 -8.67
N PRO A 52 -7.88 -5.98 -8.68
CA PRO A 52 -6.49 -5.85 -9.12
C PRO A 52 -5.52 -6.53 -8.16
N VAL A 53 -4.56 -7.25 -8.72
CA VAL A 53 -3.47 -7.86 -7.95
C VAL A 53 -2.37 -6.82 -7.73
N VAL A 54 -1.98 -6.62 -6.47
CA VAL A 54 -0.89 -5.72 -6.09
C VAL A 54 0.45 -6.43 -6.26
N LYS A 55 1.37 -5.81 -6.99
CA LYS A 55 2.74 -6.28 -7.23
C LYS A 55 3.73 -5.16 -6.96
N GLU A 56 4.91 -5.49 -6.45
CA GLU A 56 6.01 -4.52 -6.40
C GLU A 56 6.63 -4.42 -7.80
N TYR A 57 6.89 -3.20 -8.25
CA TYR A 57 7.53 -2.95 -9.53
C TYR A 57 9.05 -3.03 -9.39
N GLU A 58 9.67 -3.81 -10.27
CA GLU A 58 11.13 -3.81 -10.42
C GLU A 58 11.52 -2.91 -11.58
N TYR A 59 12.55 -2.08 -11.38
CA TYR A 59 13.00 -1.15 -12.42
C TYR A 59 13.43 -1.90 -13.68
N GLY A 60 12.81 -1.54 -14.82
CA GLY A 60 13.03 -2.22 -16.10
C GLY A 60 12.04 -3.36 -16.39
N MET A 61 11.17 -3.72 -15.42
CA MET A 61 10.05 -4.61 -15.68
C MET A 61 9.14 -3.99 -16.75
N LYS A 62 8.83 -4.78 -17.78
CA LYS A 62 7.92 -4.36 -18.86
C LYS A 62 6.49 -4.52 -18.36
N LEU A 63 5.72 -3.44 -18.41
CA LEU A 63 4.29 -3.46 -18.12
C LEU A 63 3.52 -3.35 -19.43
N ASP A 64 2.49 -4.17 -19.58
CA ASP A 64 1.50 -4.02 -20.64
C ASP A 64 0.41 -3.06 -20.15
N VAL A 65 0.59 -1.76 -20.41
CA VAL A 65 -0.33 -0.71 -19.93
C VAL A 65 -1.13 -0.19 -21.10
N VAL A 66 -2.42 -0.54 -21.15
CA VAL A 66 -3.37 0.04 -22.10
C VAL A 66 -4.00 1.30 -21.53
N LYS A 67 -4.39 1.29 -20.24
CA LYS A 67 -5.03 2.43 -19.59
C LYS A 67 -4.65 2.54 -18.12
N VAL A 68 -4.22 3.72 -17.70
CA VAL A 68 -4.05 4.04 -16.27
C VAL A 68 -5.43 4.39 -15.69
N VAL A 69 -5.84 3.67 -14.65
CA VAL A 69 -7.14 3.85 -13.98
C VAL A 69 -7.01 4.78 -12.78
N SER A 70 -5.94 4.62 -12.01
CA SER A 70 -5.72 5.34 -10.76
C SER A 70 -4.24 5.42 -10.42
N VAL A 71 -3.83 6.53 -9.80
CA VAL A 71 -2.50 6.71 -9.24
C VAL A 71 -2.65 7.27 -7.82
N VAL A 72 -2.01 6.63 -6.84
CA VAL A 72 -1.90 7.15 -5.48
C VAL A 72 -0.85 8.26 -5.50
N LYS A 73 -1.31 9.51 -5.39
CA LYS A 73 -0.43 10.67 -5.50
C LYS A 73 0.69 10.62 -4.45
N PRO A 74 1.97 10.68 -4.86
CA PRO A 74 3.07 10.77 -3.90
C PRO A 74 3.02 12.10 -3.14
N PRO A 75 3.47 12.14 -1.88
CA PRO A 75 3.56 13.39 -1.13
C PRO A 75 4.59 14.34 -1.77
N ALA A 76 4.31 15.65 -1.71
CA ALA A 76 5.19 16.69 -2.24
C ALA A 76 6.37 16.97 -1.30
N THR A 77 7.27 16.01 -1.18
CA THR A 77 8.50 16.09 -0.37
C THR A 77 9.73 15.92 -1.25
N CYS A 78 10.87 16.45 -0.79
CA CYS A 78 12.14 16.30 -1.50
C CYS A 78 12.86 15.03 -1.06
N ALA A 79 12.24 13.88 -1.33
CA ALA A 79 12.74 12.56 -0.98
C ALA A 79 12.24 11.52 -1.99
N VAL A 80 12.82 10.33 -1.96
CA VAL A 80 12.25 9.16 -2.64
C VAL A 80 11.03 8.72 -1.83
N VAL A 81 9.87 8.62 -2.50
CA VAL A 81 8.60 8.36 -1.85
C VAL A 81 7.84 7.24 -2.57
N PRO A 82 7.08 6.42 -1.84
CA PRO A 82 6.25 5.38 -2.44
C PRO A 82 5.04 5.97 -3.17
N THR A 83 4.63 5.28 -4.22
CA THR A 83 3.40 5.51 -4.98
C THR A 83 2.85 4.16 -5.45
N ALA A 84 1.61 4.16 -5.92
CA ALA A 84 0.99 3.00 -6.54
C ALA A 84 0.17 3.42 -7.74
N MET A 85 0.12 2.55 -8.76
CA MET A 85 -0.66 2.78 -9.97
C MET A 85 -1.49 1.54 -10.28
N THR A 86 -2.80 1.73 -10.48
CA THR A 86 -3.68 0.72 -11.04
C THR A 86 -3.87 0.98 -12.52
N TYR A 87 -3.63 -0.03 -13.35
CA TYR A 87 -3.78 0.03 -14.79
C TYR A 87 -4.51 -1.19 -15.34
N GLU A 88 -5.03 -1.03 -16.55
CA GLU A 88 -5.63 -2.08 -17.36
C GLU A 88 -4.61 -2.52 -18.43
N ASP A 89 -4.44 -3.83 -18.59
CA ASP A 89 -3.59 -4.44 -19.61
C ASP A 89 -4.37 -4.74 -20.91
N SER A 90 -3.69 -5.31 -21.91
CA SER A 90 -4.29 -5.64 -23.21
C SER A 90 -5.31 -6.78 -23.14
N GLU A 91 -5.30 -7.57 -22.07
CA GLU A 91 -6.29 -8.62 -21.80
C GLU A 91 -7.50 -8.07 -21.02
N GLY A 92 -7.49 -6.77 -20.69
CA GLY A 92 -8.55 -6.09 -19.95
C GLY A 92 -8.49 -6.34 -18.44
N GLN A 93 -7.43 -6.97 -17.93
CA GLN A 93 -7.25 -7.23 -16.50
C GLN A 93 -6.72 -5.98 -15.80
N LEU A 94 -7.16 -5.79 -14.55
CA LEU A 94 -6.67 -4.72 -13.71
C LEU A 94 -5.47 -5.20 -12.90
N ASN A 95 -4.39 -4.43 -12.92
CA ASN A 95 -3.16 -4.69 -12.19
C ASN A 95 -2.80 -3.46 -11.37
N THR A 96 -2.28 -3.66 -10.16
CA THR A 96 -1.75 -2.57 -9.33
C THR A 96 -0.27 -2.79 -9.10
N VAL A 97 0.54 -1.78 -9.40
CA VAL A 97 1.98 -1.79 -9.11
C VAL A 97 2.33 -0.76 -8.04
N LYS A 98 3.12 -1.17 -7.04
CA LYS A 98 3.76 -0.29 -6.05
C LYS A 98 5.20 -0.02 -6.49
N TYR A 99 5.62 1.23 -6.37
CA TYR A 99 6.97 1.66 -6.75
C TYR A 99 7.36 2.95 -6.04
N THR A 100 8.62 3.35 -6.15
CA THR A 100 9.10 4.61 -5.61
C THR A 100 9.40 5.61 -6.72
N VAL A 101 9.18 6.89 -6.43
CA VAL A 101 9.47 8.00 -7.34
C VAL A 101 10.23 9.09 -6.60
N ALA A 102 10.95 9.93 -7.34
CA ALA A 102 11.48 11.17 -6.81
C ALA A 102 10.31 12.13 -6.52
N GLY A 103 10.12 12.49 -5.25
CA GLY A 103 9.08 13.42 -4.83
C GLY A 103 9.25 14.81 -5.45
N GLU A 104 8.18 15.60 -5.43
CA GLU A 104 8.16 16.95 -5.97
C GLU A 104 8.88 17.93 -5.03
N CYS A 105 10.08 18.36 -5.42
CA CYS A 105 10.81 19.43 -4.74
C CYS A 105 10.36 20.79 -5.30
N ARG A 106 10.11 21.78 -4.43
CA ARG A 106 9.76 23.16 -4.83
C ARG A 106 10.82 23.87 -5.68
N GLN A 107 12.07 23.40 -5.67
CA GLN A 107 13.18 23.96 -6.46
C GLN A 107 13.62 23.01 -7.59
N ARG A 108 12.68 22.52 -8.40
CA ARG A 108 13.03 22.00 -9.73
C ARG A 108 13.28 23.22 -10.64
N GLY A 109 14.51 23.73 -10.59
CA GLY A 109 15.01 24.71 -11.55
C GLY A 109 15.19 24.10 -12.94
#